data_AF-A0A495ZZS9-F1
#
_entry.id   AF-A0A495ZZS9-F1
#
_cell.length_a   1.000
_cell.length_b   1.000
_cell.length_c   1.000
_cell.angle_alpha   90.00
_cell.angle_beta   90.00
_cell.angle_gamma   90.00
#
_symmetry.space_group_name_H-M   'P 1'
#
loop_
_entity.id
_entity.type
_entity.pdbx_description
1 polymer ?
#
loop_
_entity_poly.entity_id
_entity_poly.type
_entity_poly.pdbx_seq_one_letter_code
_entity_poly.pdbx_strand_id
1 'polypeptide(L)' 'MSRLEKIQQEILALPEAEYKQLRQWFSELDWEKWDQEIEADSKAGKLDFLIAEALEEKEKGTLKDL' A
#
# COMPACT_ATOMS: atom_id res chain seq x y z
N MET A 1 5.61 -8.03 30.35
CA MET A 1 4.64 -7.52 29.38
C MET A 1 5.29 -6.44 28.53
N SER A 2 5.39 -6.66 27.22
CA SER A 2 6.03 -5.76 26.26
C SER A 2 5.13 -4.55 25.94
N ARG A 3 5.71 -3.51 25.33
CA ARG A 3 4.95 -2.36 24.83
C ARG A 3 3.90 -2.79 23.80
N LEU A 4 4.24 -3.73 22.93
CA LEU A 4 3.35 -4.23 21.88
C LEU A 4 2.15 -4.97 22.47
N GLU A 5 2.40 -5.85 23.45
CA GLU A 5 1.34 -6.61 24.13
C GLU A 5 0.33 -5.67 24.82
N LYS A 6 0.81 -4.58 25.44
CA LYS A 6 -0.08 -3.56 26.03
C LYS A 6 -0.97 -2.89 24.97
N ILE A 7 -0.39 -2.47 23.86
CA ILE A 7 -1.15 -1.84 22.76
C ILE A 7 -2.21 -2.81 22.22
N GLN A 8 -1.88 -4.09 22.04
CA GLN A 8 -2.84 -5.10 21.60
C GLN A 8 -4.00 -5.26 22.58
N GLN A 9 -3.74 -5.24 23.89
CA GLN A 9 -4.80 -5.30 24.89
C GLN A 9 -5.70 -4.07 24.87
N GLU A 10 -5.13 -2.87 24.77
CA GLU A 10 -5.91 -1.64 24.66
C GLU A 10 -6.80 -1.66 23.40
N ILE A 11 -6.27 -2.14 22.27
CA ILE A 11 -7.04 -2.29 21.03
C ILE A 11 -8.21 -3.25 21.21
N LEU A 12 -8.00 -4.38 21.89
CA LEU A 12 -9.05 -5.36 22.17
C LEU A 12 -10.12 -4.84 23.15
N ALA A 13 -9.77 -3.85 23.98
CA ALA A 13 -10.68 -3.22 24.92
C ALA A 13 -11.50 -2.06 24.31
N LEU A 14 -11.20 -1.65 23.06
CA LEU A 14 -11.90 -0.55 22.41
C LEU A 14 -13.38 -0.88 22.15
N PRO A 15 -14.28 0.12 22.32
CA PRO A 15 -15.62 0.04 21.77
C PRO A 15 -15.59 -0.14 20.24
N GLU A 16 -16.59 -0.82 19.70
CA GLU A 16 -16.72 -1.12 18.25
C GLU A 16 -16.56 0.13 17.36
N ALA A 17 -17.06 1.29 17.80
CA ALA A 17 -16.95 2.54 17.05
C ALA A 17 -15.50 3.04 16.96
N GLU A 18 -14.77 3.01 18.07
CA GLU A 18 -13.36 3.42 18.14
C GLU A 18 -12.46 2.42 17.41
N TYR A 19 -12.77 1.12 17.53
CA TYR A 19 -12.07 0.08 16.77
C TYR A 19 -12.20 0.29 15.25
N LYS A 20 -13.39 0.65 14.76
CA LYS A 20 -13.59 0.98 13.33
C LYS A 20 -12.77 2.19 12.89
N GLN A 21 -12.75 3.25 13.68
CA GLN A 21 -11.95 4.44 13.40
C GLN A 21 -10.46 4.10 13.36
N LEU A 22 -9.97 3.33 14.35
CA LEU A 22 -8.59 2.86 14.38
C LEU A 22 -8.24 2.04 13.15
N ARG A 23 -9.11 1.10 12.74
CA ARG A 23 -8.89 0.27 11.56
C ARG A 23 -8.81 1.10 10.28
N GLN A 24 -9.67 2.10 10.15
CA GLN A 24 -9.64 3.02 9.00
C GLN A 24 -8.33 3.78 8.96
N TRP A 25 -7.95 4.43 10.06
CA TRP A 25 -6.69 5.17 10.16
C TRP A 25 -5.47 4.27 9.87
N PHE A 26 -5.45 3.04 10.39
CA PHE A 26 -4.35 2.11 10.12
C PHE A 26 -4.25 1.75 8.64
N SER A 27 -5.39 1.61 7.96
CA SER A 27 -5.43 1.34 6.52
C SER A 27 -4.89 2.54 5.73
N GLU A 28 -5.27 3.77 6.11
CA GLU A 28 -4.76 5.01 5.50
C GLU A 28 -3.24 5.13 5.68
N LEU A 29 -2.72 4.80 6.87
CA LEU A 29 -1.28 4.78 7.14
C LEU A 29 -0.53 3.76 6.25
N ASP A 30 -1.12 2.59 6.02
CA ASP A 30 -0.50 1.59 5.14
C ASP A 30 -0.55 2.02 3.67
N TRP A 31 -1.61 2.72 3.24
CA TRP A 31 -1.64 3.37 1.91
C TRP A 31 -0.53 4.41 1.76
N GLU A 32 -0.32 5.27 2.77
CA GLU A 32 0.76 6.27 2.71
C GLU A 32 2.15 5.64 2.60
N LYS A 33 2.41 4.53 3.32
CA LYS A 33 3.67 3.79 3.19
C LYS A 33 3.82 3.17 1.81
N TRP A 34 2.74 2.59 1.29
CA TRP A 34 2.72 1.99 -0.03
C TRP A 34 3.04 3.01 -1.13
N ASP A 35 2.48 4.21 -1.04
CA ASP A 35 2.79 5.31 -1.96
C ASP A 35 4.27 5.69 -1.91
N GLN A 36 4.85 5.76 -0.70
CA GLN A 36 6.29 6.04 -0.52
C GLN A 36 7.17 4.93 -1.10
N GLU A 37 6.79 3.66 -0.91
CA GLU A 37 7.51 2.51 -1.46
C GLU A 37 7.46 2.52 -2.99
N ILE A 38 6.29 2.75 -3.60
CA ILE A 38 6.16 2.89 -5.05
C ILE A 38 7.03 4.02 -5.57
N GLU A 39 7.02 5.19 -4.91
CA GLU A 39 7.83 6.33 -5.34
C GLU A 39 9.33 6.01 -5.27
N ALA A 40 9.77 5.36 -4.19
CA ALA A 40 11.15 4.94 -4.02
C ALA A 40 11.57 3.90 -5.08
N ASP A 41 10.73 2.91 -5.34
CA ASP A 41 10.99 1.86 -6.31
C ASP A 41 10.99 2.40 -7.75
N SER A 42 10.11 3.35 -8.07
CA SER A 42 10.12 4.09 -9.32
C SER A 42 11.43 4.86 -9.49
N LYS A 43 11.87 5.62 -8.47
CA LYS A 43 13.15 6.35 -8.50
C LYS A 43 14.36 5.43 -8.61
N ALA A 44 14.27 4.21 -8.07
CA ALA A 44 15.32 3.20 -8.16
C ALA A 44 15.33 2.42 -9.49
N GLY A 45 14.39 2.69 -10.40
CA GLY A 45 14.26 2.00 -11.69
C GLY A 45 13.72 0.57 -11.58
N LYS A 46 13.21 0.16 -10.41
CA LYS A 46 12.69 -1.20 -10.21
C LYS A 46 11.41 -1.46 -11.00
N LEU A 47 10.71 -0.40 -11.38
CA LEU A 47 9.45 -0.47 -12.13
C LEU A 47 9.66 -0.28 -13.65
N ASP A 48 10.90 -0.11 -14.12
CA ASP A 48 11.21 0.15 -15.53
C ASP A 48 10.78 -0.99 -16.46
N PHE A 49 10.70 -2.23 -15.94
CA PHE A 49 10.21 -3.38 -16.71
C PHE A 49 8.75 -3.19 -17.15
N LEU A 50 7.91 -2.49 -16.38
CA LEU A 50 6.53 -2.20 -16.75
C LEU A 50 6.46 -1.24 -17.94
N ILE A 51 7.40 -0.29 -17.99
CA ILE A 51 7.53 0.64 -19.12
C ILE A 51 7.96 -0.13 -20.38
N ALA A 52 8.95 -1.02 -20.24
CA ALA A 52 9.42 -1.85 -21.34
C ALA A 52 8.30 -2.75 -21.89
N GLU A 53 7.55 -3.41 -21.01
CA GLU A 53 6.39 -4.22 -21.38
C GLU A 53 5.32 -3.39 -22.10
N ALA A 54 4.98 -2.21 -21.58
CA ALA A 54 4.00 -1.32 -22.21
C ALA A 54 4.43 -0.86 -23.62
N LEU A 55 5.73 -0.62 -23.83
CA LEU A 55 6.26 -0.29 -25.15
C LEU A 55 6.19 -1.48 -26.10
N GLU A 56 6.55 -2.67 -25.64
CA GLU A 56 6.49 -3.89 -26.45
C GLU A 56 5.05 -4.21 -26.89
N GLU A 57 4.08 -4.13 -25.97
CA GLU A 57 2.66 -4.36 -26.30
C GLU A 57 2.10 -3.28 -27.22
N LYS A 58 2.59 -2.04 -27.11
CA LYS A 58 2.28 -0.97 -28.05
C LYS A 58 2.78 -1.28 -29.47
N GLU A 59 4.00 -1.79 -29.59
CA GLU A 59 4.58 -2.18 -30.88
C GLU A 59 3.83 -3.37 -31.51
N LYS A 60 3.38 -4.32 -30.68
CA LYS A 60 2.55 -5.45 -31.12
C LYS A 60 1.11 -5.07 -31.46
N GLY A 61 0.66 -3.87 -31.07
CA GLY A 61 -0.72 -3.42 -31.26
C GLY A 61 -1.72 -4.20 -30.40
N THR A 62 -1.29 -4.74 -29.27
CA THR A 62 -2.08 -5.59 -28.35
C THR A 62 -2.58 -4.83 -27.12
N LEU A 63 -2.31 -3.52 -27.04
CA LEU A 63 -2.87 -2.66 -25.99
C LEU A 63 -4.39 -2.73 -25.97
N LYS A 64 -4.96 -2.75 -24.76
CA LYS A 64 -6.41 -2.61 -24.57
C LYS A 64 -6.80 -1.15 -24.67
N ASP A 65 -8.02 -0.92 -25.16
CA ASP A 65 -8.67 0.40 -25.09
C ASP A 65 -8.87 0.82 -23.62
N LEU A 66 -8.80 2.13 -23.37
CA LEU A 66 -9.06 2.73 -22.05
C LEU A 66 -10.55 2.74 -21.68
#